data_AF-A0A819XV72-F1
#
_entry.id   AF-A0A819XV72-F1
#
_cell.length_a   1.000
_cell.length_b   1.000
_cell.length_c   1.000
_cell.angle_alpha   90.00
_cell.angle_beta   90.00
_cell.angle_gamma   90.00
#
_symmetry.space_group_name_H-M   'P 1'
#
loop_
_entity.id
_entity.type
_entity.pdbx_description
1 polymer ?
#
loop_
_entity_poly.entity_id
_entity_poly.type
_entity_poly.pdbx_seq_one_letter_code
_entity_poly.pdbx_strand_id
1 'polypeptide(L)'
;TTVVYCSSLTVDQQSFKIHLEPPNLSGIYLDNQLFSRPTRNITNNQNEMKIVSEINETNPCNGLYIKTNGTTCGLKDIMIGRCYEYQYIKNCTNLYELFESAIRYKPYCSMNLSTYEHYFQHSFDDIQVIDKAMFWSGTYAVAHTYSNHGINYITLEDTLAAAMVSGLTWCGKDNDSEGFDYVSCPNNCEDNLWADDAFWGVASKTFAQKAAGEIYLVLNGSQSNGHASFRNNSYFAKYELPNLQRTGQYRVTKLNVLLLHSPDRKVVEKCGENSLITLETIVRNYQIEYTCKDDPEELILIMCSNEWEARECQLARQVLRKEWDQKLFGKSNSNYHSVSFLFLFFLLLNYFTQKNSSDLF
;
A
#
# COMPACT_ATOMS: atom_id res chain seq x y z
N THR A 1 28.16 -27.48 29.23
CA THR A 1 27.01 -26.72 29.74
C THR A 1 27.56 -25.60 30.58
N THR A 2 27.68 -24.40 30.00
CA THR A 2 28.18 -23.23 30.73
C THR A 2 27.18 -22.11 30.52
N VAL A 3 26.46 -21.78 31.59
CA VAL A 3 25.47 -20.71 31.67
C VAL A 3 26.21 -19.43 32.01
N VAL A 4 25.98 -18.35 31.27
CA VAL A 4 26.45 -17.00 31.62
C VAL A 4 25.23 -16.13 31.87
N TYR A 5 25.04 -15.72 33.12
CA TYR A 5 24.13 -14.66 33.53
C TYR A 5 24.77 -13.31 33.21
N CYS A 6 24.04 -12.42 32.51
CA CYS A 6 24.40 -11.00 32.44
C CYS A 6 23.62 -10.24 33.51
N SER A 7 24.32 -9.83 34.56
CA SER A 7 23.88 -8.82 35.53
C SER A 7 24.13 -7.42 34.97
N SER A 8 23.12 -6.56 35.12
CA SER A 8 23.11 -5.08 35.11
C SER A 8 24.43 -4.35 34.85
N LEU A 9 24.45 -3.55 33.78
CA LEU A 9 25.46 -2.52 33.52
C LEU A 9 24.88 -1.13 33.81
N THR A 10 25.45 -0.47 34.81
CA THR A 10 25.37 0.97 35.06
C THR A 10 26.13 1.74 33.98
N VAL A 11 25.49 2.76 33.43
CA VAL A 11 26.06 3.68 32.43
C VAL A 11 26.95 4.68 33.12
N ASP A 12 28.22 4.76 32.70
CA ASP A 12 29.09 5.90 32.99
C ASP A 12 29.52 6.55 31.66
N GLN A 13 29.36 7.86 31.60
CA GLN A 13 29.56 8.68 30.41
C GLN A 13 31.05 8.96 30.21
N GLN A 14 31.68 8.30 29.24
CA GLN A 14 32.84 8.87 28.55
C GLN A 14 33.04 8.23 27.16
N SER A 15 32.99 9.09 26.15
CA SER A 15 33.23 8.92 24.72
C SER A 15 34.05 7.69 24.28
N PHE A 16 33.40 6.78 23.54
CA PHE A 16 34.05 5.87 22.61
C PHE A 16 33.48 6.06 21.20
N LYS A 17 34.34 6.46 20.25
CA LYS A 17 34.08 6.42 18.81
C LYS A 17 34.25 4.98 18.34
N ILE A 18 33.16 4.33 17.91
CA ILE A 18 33.21 3.08 17.17
C ILE A 18 33.18 3.45 15.68
N HIS A 19 34.27 3.14 14.96
CA HIS A 19 34.26 3.16 13.50
C HIS A 19 33.51 1.91 13.03
N LEU A 20 32.28 2.10 12.54
CA LEU A 20 31.54 1.09 11.79
C LEU A 20 31.83 1.33 10.31
N GLU A 21 32.55 0.41 9.67
CA GLU A 21 32.59 0.34 8.21
C GLU A 21 31.20 -0.11 7.70
N PRO A 22 30.68 0.50 6.62
CA PRO A 22 29.38 0.12 6.08
C PRO A 22 29.45 -1.28 5.44
N PRO A 23 28.49 -2.19 5.72
CA PRO A 23 28.39 -3.42 4.97
C PRO A 23 28.03 -3.11 3.52
N ASN A 24 28.72 -3.81 2.63
CA ASN A 24 28.60 -3.74 1.18
C ASN A 24 27.18 -4.20 0.76
N LEU A 25 26.23 -3.26 0.68
CA LEU A 25 24.85 -3.49 0.22
C LEU A 25 24.81 -3.52 -1.31
N SER A 26 25.32 -4.61 -1.89
CA SER A 26 25.02 -4.99 -3.26
C SER A 26 24.13 -6.23 -3.24
N GLY A 27 22.82 -6.00 -3.39
CA GLY A 27 21.86 -7.04 -3.75
C GLY A 27 20.98 -7.56 -2.62
N ILE A 28 19.93 -6.81 -2.27
CA ILE A 28 18.55 -7.30 -2.10
C ILE A 28 17.66 -6.10 -2.47
N TYR A 29 17.29 -5.99 -3.75
CA TYR A 29 16.13 -5.20 -4.16
C TYR A 29 14.94 -6.15 -4.12
N LEU A 30 14.00 -5.91 -3.21
CA LEU A 30 12.67 -6.52 -3.27
C LEU A 30 11.94 -5.84 -4.43
N ASP A 31 11.74 -6.59 -5.51
CA ASP A 31 11.09 -6.16 -6.73
C ASP A 31 9.59 -6.00 -6.49
N ASN A 32 9.10 -4.74 -6.55
CA ASN A 32 7.69 -4.37 -6.38
C ASN A 32 6.85 -4.56 -7.67
N GLN A 33 7.28 -5.40 -8.62
CA GLN A 33 6.65 -5.53 -9.94
C GLN A 33 5.52 -6.55 -10.08
N LEU A 34 4.93 -7.08 -9.00
CA LEU A 34 3.86 -8.09 -9.12
C LEU A 34 2.45 -7.57 -9.48
N PHE A 35 2.31 -6.31 -9.91
CA PHE A 35 1.05 -5.79 -10.47
C PHE A 35 1.26 -5.08 -11.80
N SER A 36 1.53 -5.86 -12.85
CA SER A 36 1.37 -5.41 -14.24
C SER A 36 0.86 -6.58 -15.08
N ARG A 37 -0.40 -6.50 -15.53
CA ARG A 37 -0.93 -7.44 -16.54
C ARG A 37 -0.28 -7.12 -17.90
N PRO A 38 0.28 -8.10 -18.63
CA PRO A 38 0.74 -7.84 -19.99
C PRO A 38 -0.41 -8.00 -20.98
N THR A 39 -0.74 -6.93 -21.70
CA THR A 39 -1.40 -6.99 -23.00
C THR A 39 -0.40 -6.59 -24.08
N ARG A 40 0.10 -7.56 -24.87
CA ARG A 40 0.25 -7.47 -26.35
C ARG A 40 0.93 -8.70 -26.95
N ASN A 41 0.23 -9.25 -27.94
CA ASN A 41 0.62 -10.08 -29.10
C ASN A 41 2.06 -10.61 -29.17
N ILE A 42 2.21 -11.91 -28.90
CA ILE A 42 3.40 -12.69 -29.23
C ILE A 42 3.20 -13.30 -30.62
N THR A 43 4.08 -12.95 -31.56
CA THR A 43 4.30 -13.72 -32.78
C THR A 43 5.19 -14.92 -32.45
N ASN A 44 4.81 -16.07 -32.99
CA ASN A 44 5.43 -17.39 -32.79
C ASN A 44 6.96 -17.36 -32.90
N ASN A 45 7.63 -17.77 -31.83
CA ASN A 45 8.91 -18.49 -31.93
C ASN A 45 8.98 -19.56 -30.83
N GLN A 46 9.15 -20.79 -31.27
CA GLN A 46 8.79 -22.03 -30.57
C GLN A 46 9.88 -22.62 -29.66
N ASN A 47 10.86 -21.83 -29.18
CA ASN A 47 12.06 -22.41 -28.54
C ASN A 47 12.39 -21.91 -27.12
N GLU A 48 11.44 -21.33 -26.39
CA GLU A 48 11.62 -21.04 -24.95
C GLU A 48 10.43 -21.55 -24.13
N MET A 49 10.33 -22.87 -23.96
CA MET A 49 9.67 -23.44 -22.78
C MET A 49 10.01 -24.92 -22.64
N LYS A 50 11.03 -25.22 -21.83
CA LYS A 50 11.23 -26.55 -21.27
C LYS A 50 11.87 -26.50 -19.88
N ILE A 51 11.33 -25.64 -19.02
CA ILE A 51 11.43 -25.78 -17.56
C ILE A 51 10.04 -25.50 -16.98
N VAL A 52 9.03 -26.25 -17.44
CA VAL A 52 7.74 -26.37 -16.76
C VAL A 52 7.28 -27.82 -16.93
N SER A 53 7.87 -28.72 -16.16
CA SER A 53 7.33 -30.06 -15.94
C SER A 53 7.96 -30.59 -14.67
N GLU A 54 7.10 -30.97 -13.71
CA GLU A 54 7.40 -31.47 -12.35
C GLU A 54 7.45 -30.40 -11.24
N ILE A 55 6.40 -29.59 -11.13
CA ILE A 55 5.93 -29.22 -9.78
C ILE A 55 5.12 -30.44 -9.31
N ASN A 56 5.72 -31.25 -8.44
CA ASN A 56 4.99 -32.31 -7.73
C ASN A 56 3.79 -31.67 -7.01
N GLU A 57 2.58 -32.10 -7.33
CA GLU A 57 1.32 -31.71 -6.66
C GLU A 57 1.34 -31.99 -5.14
N THR A 58 2.35 -32.70 -4.64
CA THR A 58 2.49 -33.12 -3.24
C THR A 58 3.23 -32.13 -2.33
N ASN A 59 3.90 -31.09 -2.86
CA ASN A 59 4.48 -30.03 -2.03
C ASN A 59 4.50 -28.67 -2.76
N PRO A 60 3.39 -27.89 -2.69
CA PRO A 60 3.31 -26.59 -3.34
C PRO A 60 4.30 -25.55 -2.79
N CYS A 61 4.95 -25.83 -1.65
CA CYS A 61 5.77 -24.84 -0.96
C CYS A 61 7.28 -24.98 -1.13
N ASN A 62 7.83 -26.08 -1.68
CA ASN A 62 9.24 -26.29 -2.09
C ASN A 62 10.34 -25.35 -1.48
N GLY A 63 10.27 -25.00 -0.19
CA GLY A 63 11.15 -24.01 0.46
C GLY A 63 11.03 -22.55 -0.01
N LEU A 64 10.00 -22.15 -0.76
CA LEU A 64 9.85 -20.83 -1.36
C LEU A 64 8.61 -20.09 -0.80
N TYR A 65 8.78 -18.82 -0.41
CA TYR A 65 7.71 -17.93 0.04
C TYR A 65 6.99 -17.31 -1.18
N ILE A 66 6.21 -18.12 -1.90
CA ILE A 66 5.47 -17.70 -3.11
C ILE A 66 3.96 -17.65 -2.80
N LYS A 67 3.26 -16.69 -3.40
CA LYS A 67 1.79 -16.65 -3.42
C LYS A 67 1.29 -17.78 -4.32
N THR A 68 0.69 -18.80 -3.73
CA THR A 68 0.10 -19.95 -4.44
C THR A 68 -1.40 -19.74 -4.66
N ASN A 69 -2.05 -20.68 -5.35
CA ASN A 69 -3.52 -20.74 -5.39
C ASN A 69 -4.12 -21.13 -4.03
N GLY A 70 -3.29 -21.62 -3.10
CA GLY A 70 -3.67 -21.97 -1.73
C GLY A 70 -3.08 -20.99 -0.72
N THR A 71 -2.88 -21.50 0.49
CA THR A 71 -2.27 -20.76 1.59
C THR A 71 -0.85 -20.33 1.22
N THR A 72 -0.49 -19.11 1.59
CA THR A 72 0.84 -18.54 1.34
C THR A 72 1.90 -19.37 2.06
N CYS A 73 2.91 -19.82 1.32
CA CYS A 73 3.98 -20.62 1.89
C CYS A 73 4.78 -19.82 2.92
N GLY A 74 5.10 -20.46 4.05
CA GLY A 74 5.79 -19.81 5.16
C GLY A 74 4.95 -18.78 5.92
N LEU A 75 3.62 -18.91 5.88
CA LEU A 75 2.65 -18.03 6.54
C LEU A 75 3.05 -17.69 7.98
N LYS A 76 3.44 -18.70 8.78
CA LYS A 76 3.87 -18.51 10.17
C LYS A 76 5.03 -17.54 10.31
N ASP A 77 6.09 -17.76 9.54
CA ASP A 77 7.31 -16.96 9.64
C ASP A 77 7.04 -15.52 9.16
N ILE A 78 6.26 -15.36 8.09
CA ILE A 78 5.88 -14.04 7.57
C ILE A 78 5.07 -13.28 8.62
N MET A 79 4.03 -13.91 9.19
CA MET A 79 3.16 -13.28 10.19
C MET A 79 3.93 -12.87 11.45
N ILE A 80 4.78 -13.77 11.97
CA ILE A 80 5.60 -13.49 13.15
C ILE A 80 6.63 -12.39 12.85
N GLY A 81 7.29 -12.45 11.69
CA GLY A 81 8.25 -11.44 11.25
C GLY A 81 7.63 -10.04 11.16
N ARG A 82 6.49 -9.92 10.49
CA ARG A 82 5.74 -8.65 10.38
C ARG A 82 5.24 -8.13 11.72
N CYS A 83 4.85 -9.03 12.63
CA CYS A 83 4.46 -8.64 13.97
C CYS A 83 5.63 -7.99 14.73
N TYR A 84 6.85 -8.54 14.63
CA TYR A 84 8.04 -7.96 15.24
C TYR A 84 8.51 -6.67 14.58
N GLU A 85 8.35 -6.55 13.27
CA GLU A 85 8.60 -5.30 12.55
C GLU A 85 7.66 -4.19 13.04
N TYR A 86 6.39 -4.52 13.29
CA TYR A 86 5.40 -3.58 13.78
C TYR A 86 5.63 -3.19 15.25
N GLN A 87 5.96 -4.15 16.12
CA GLN A 87 6.08 -3.92 17.57
C GLN A 87 6.89 -5.01 18.31
N TYR A 88 7.35 -4.70 19.53
CA TYR A 88 8.15 -5.60 20.37
C TYR A 88 7.52 -5.98 21.73
N ILE A 89 6.28 -5.59 21.99
CA ILE A 89 5.56 -5.74 23.26
C ILE A 89 4.68 -7.00 23.32
N LYS A 90 3.84 -7.26 22.30
CA LYS A 90 2.92 -8.41 22.29
C LYS A 90 3.66 -9.68 21.85
N ASN A 91 3.21 -10.82 22.38
CA ASN A 91 3.73 -12.12 21.99
C ASN A 91 3.26 -12.49 20.57
N CYS A 92 4.13 -12.24 19.57
CA CYS A 92 3.86 -12.50 18.16
C CYS A 92 3.58 -13.96 17.83
N THR A 93 4.21 -14.90 18.56
CA THR A 93 3.95 -16.33 18.39
C THR A 93 2.53 -16.67 18.85
N ASN A 94 2.11 -16.15 20.01
CA ASN A 94 0.75 -16.34 20.51
C ASN A 94 -0.30 -15.70 19.58
N LEU A 95 -0.03 -14.53 18.98
CA LEU A 95 -0.93 -13.92 18.00
C LEU A 95 -1.10 -14.80 16.76
N TYR A 96 -0.01 -15.39 16.26
CA TYR A 96 -0.09 -16.37 15.18
C TYR A 96 -0.90 -17.61 15.59
N GLU A 97 -0.69 -18.15 16.79
CA GLU A 97 -1.42 -19.33 17.28
C GLU A 97 -2.92 -19.06 17.41
N LEU A 98 -3.31 -17.87 17.88
CA LEU A 98 -4.71 -17.43 17.90
C LEU A 98 -5.30 -17.35 16.49
N PHE A 99 -4.56 -16.77 15.54
CA PHE A 99 -4.97 -16.73 14.14
C PHE A 99 -5.14 -18.14 13.55
N GLU A 100 -4.15 -19.02 13.73
CA GLU A 100 -4.18 -20.39 13.22
C GLU A 100 -5.33 -21.18 13.85
N SER A 101 -5.57 -21.02 15.14
CA SER A 101 -6.66 -21.71 15.85
C SER A 101 -8.05 -21.37 15.32
N ALA A 102 -8.23 -20.18 14.75
CA ALA A 102 -9.51 -19.76 14.16
C ALA A 102 -9.89 -20.61 12.94
N ILE A 103 -8.89 -21.15 12.23
CA ILE A 103 -9.03 -21.87 10.97
C ILE A 103 -8.74 -23.37 11.15
N ARG A 104 -7.97 -23.74 12.19
CA ARG A 104 -7.60 -25.12 12.48
C ARG A 104 -8.87 -25.96 12.65
N TYR A 105 -9.00 -27.01 11.83
CA TYR A 105 -10.18 -27.90 11.78
C TYR A 105 -11.47 -27.24 11.28
N LYS A 106 -11.37 -26.17 10.48
CA LYS A 106 -12.55 -25.58 9.82
C LYS A 106 -12.40 -25.58 8.30
N PRO A 107 -13.38 -26.12 7.57
CA PRO A 107 -13.45 -26.01 6.12
C PRO A 107 -13.49 -24.54 5.70
N TYR A 108 -12.87 -24.22 4.57
CA TYR A 108 -12.72 -22.84 4.11
C TYR A 108 -14.05 -22.12 3.87
N CYS A 109 -15.15 -22.84 3.60
CA CYS A 109 -16.53 -22.33 3.52
C CYS A 109 -17.37 -22.55 4.80
N SER A 110 -16.76 -22.56 5.99
CA SER A 110 -17.47 -22.72 7.27
C SER A 110 -17.11 -21.60 8.26
N MET A 111 -16.98 -20.37 7.74
CA MET A 111 -16.51 -19.23 8.52
C MET A 111 -17.63 -18.23 8.81
N ASN A 112 -17.44 -17.45 9.86
CA ASN A 112 -18.38 -16.42 10.30
C ASN A 112 -17.64 -15.24 10.97
N LEU A 113 -18.35 -14.16 11.27
CA LEU A 113 -17.76 -12.97 11.88
C LEU A 113 -17.27 -13.14 13.34
N SER A 114 -17.51 -14.28 14.00
CA SER A 114 -16.90 -14.56 15.31
C SER A 114 -15.65 -15.45 15.19
N THR A 115 -15.34 -15.95 14.00
CA THR A 115 -14.27 -16.93 13.78
C THR A 115 -12.92 -16.41 14.26
N TYR A 116 -12.60 -15.15 14.02
CA TYR A 116 -11.32 -14.53 14.39
C TYR A 116 -11.42 -13.63 15.63
N GLU A 117 -12.50 -13.71 16.41
CA GLU A 117 -12.76 -12.77 17.51
C GLU A 117 -11.60 -12.76 18.52
N HIS A 118 -11.09 -13.93 18.92
CA HIS A 118 -9.96 -14.03 19.84
C HIS A 118 -8.67 -13.43 19.27
N TYR A 119 -8.41 -13.59 17.97
CA TYR A 119 -7.27 -12.95 17.33
C TYR A 119 -7.39 -11.43 17.42
N PHE A 120 -8.55 -10.86 17.11
CA PHE A 120 -8.77 -9.41 17.15
C PHE A 120 -8.77 -8.82 18.55
N GLN A 121 -9.30 -9.54 19.54
CA GLN A 121 -9.23 -9.15 20.96
C GLN A 121 -7.79 -8.94 21.45
N HIS A 122 -6.83 -9.69 20.90
CA HIS A 122 -5.42 -9.62 21.33
C HIS A 122 -4.55 -8.78 20.39
N SER A 123 -4.90 -8.67 19.11
CA SER A 123 -4.09 -7.96 18.11
C SER A 123 -4.41 -6.47 18.01
N PHE A 124 -5.66 -6.04 18.19
CA PHE A 124 -5.99 -4.62 18.25
C PHE A 124 -5.57 -3.98 19.57
N ASP A 125 -5.08 -2.74 19.50
CA ASP A 125 -4.88 -1.91 20.68
C ASP A 125 -6.16 -1.12 20.98
N ASP A 126 -6.42 -0.80 22.24
CA ASP A 126 -7.60 -0.03 22.68
C ASP A 126 -7.54 1.48 22.35
N ILE A 127 -6.69 1.85 21.39
CA ILE A 127 -6.45 3.22 20.98
C ILE A 127 -7.42 3.60 19.85
N GLN A 128 -7.99 4.80 19.97
CA GLN A 128 -8.82 5.41 18.93
C GLN A 128 -7.93 6.04 17.84
N VAL A 129 -8.31 5.86 16.58
CA VAL A 129 -7.64 6.46 15.42
C VAL A 129 -8.33 7.79 15.13
N ILE A 130 -7.81 8.85 15.75
CA ILE A 130 -8.39 10.20 15.69
C ILE A 130 -7.80 10.96 14.50
N ASP A 131 -8.67 11.55 13.67
CA ASP A 131 -8.35 12.45 12.55
C ASP A 131 -7.43 11.86 11.45
N LYS A 132 -7.18 10.54 11.50
CA LYS A 132 -6.22 9.85 10.63
C LYS A 132 -6.76 8.59 9.95
N ALA A 133 -7.95 8.11 10.32
CA ALA A 133 -8.47 6.86 9.78
C ALA A 133 -8.77 7.01 8.29
N MET A 134 -8.17 6.14 7.46
CA MET A 134 -8.33 6.13 6.02
C MET A 134 -8.85 4.78 5.54
N PHE A 135 -10.06 4.82 5.00
CA PHE A 135 -10.70 3.72 4.29
C PHE A 135 -10.41 3.82 2.80
N TRP A 136 -10.54 2.72 2.07
CA TRP A 136 -10.28 2.71 0.64
C TRP A 136 -11.12 1.64 -0.08
N SER A 137 -11.45 1.87 -1.36
CA SER A 137 -12.13 0.87 -2.19
C SER A 137 -11.63 0.94 -3.63
N GLY A 138 -11.01 -0.15 -4.10
CA GLY A 138 -10.44 -0.21 -5.45
C GLY A 138 -9.19 0.65 -5.65
N THR A 139 -8.55 1.10 -4.57
CA THR A 139 -7.44 2.07 -4.55
C THR A 139 -6.28 1.66 -3.63
N TYR A 140 -6.13 0.35 -3.34
CA TYR A 140 -5.15 -0.23 -2.39
C TYR A 140 -3.77 0.44 -2.47
N ALA A 141 -3.12 0.40 -3.64
CA ALA A 141 -1.74 0.87 -3.80
C ALA A 141 -1.57 2.36 -3.48
N VAL A 142 -2.51 3.20 -3.94
CA VAL A 142 -2.44 4.65 -3.71
C VAL A 142 -2.73 4.97 -2.25
N ALA A 143 -3.74 4.32 -1.64
CA ALA A 143 -4.09 4.52 -0.23
C ALA A 143 -2.91 4.17 0.70
N HIS A 144 -2.22 3.05 0.46
CA HIS A 144 -1.08 2.62 1.27
C HIS A 144 0.17 3.49 1.04
N THR A 145 0.39 3.95 -0.20
CA THR A 145 1.49 4.89 -0.47
C THR A 145 1.23 6.22 0.24
N TYR A 146 -0.01 6.68 0.26
CA TYR A 146 -0.37 7.95 0.87
C TYR A 146 -0.41 7.89 2.41
N SER A 147 -0.86 6.77 2.98
CA SER A 147 -0.85 6.55 4.43
C SER A 147 0.56 6.54 4.99
N ASN A 148 1.53 6.08 4.19
CA ASN A 148 2.96 6.06 4.51
C ASN A 148 3.21 5.31 5.83
N HIS A 149 2.76 4.05 5.91
CA HIS A 149 2.94 3.19 7.08
C HIS A 149 2.42 3.83 8.39
N GLY A 150 1.23 4.41 8.37
CA GLY A 150 0.63 5.04 9.55
C GLY A 150 1.10 6.47 9.85
N ILE A 151 2.08 7.01 9.13
CA ILE A 151 2.66 8.33 9.42
C ILE A 151 1.64 9.45 9.10
N ASN A 152 1.12 9.45 7.87
CA ASN A 152 0.20 10.49 7.41
C ASN A 152 -1.23 10.14 7.81
N TYR A 153 -1.62 8.91 7.48
CA TYR A 153 -2.93 8.33 7.74
C TYR A 153 -2.74 6.89 8.19
N ILE A 154 -3.77 6.32 8.80
CA ILE A 154 -3.77 4.92 9.24
C ILE A 154 -4.87 4.23 8.43
N THR A 155 -4.49 3.29 7.58
CA THR A 155 -5.41 2.34 6.94
C THR A 155 -5.63 1.14 7.85
N LEU A 156 -6.59 0.27 7.50
CA LEU A 156 -6.78 -0.98 8.23
C LEU A 156 -5.48 -1.79 8.26
N GLU A 157 -4.79 -1.90 7.12
CA GLU A 157 -3.54 -2.64 6.95
C GLU A 157 -2.35 -2.04 7.70
N ASP A 158 -2.44 -0.77 8.12
CA ASP A 158 -1.47 -0.12 9.01
C ASP A 158 -1.71 -0.47 10.50
N THR A 159 -2.67 -1.35 10.81
CA THR A 159 -2.88 -1.86 12.18
C THR A 159 -2.19 -3.21 12.36
N LEU A 160 -1.71 -3.52 13.57
CA LEU A 160 -1.02 -4.81 13.84
C LEU A 160 -1.80 -6.02 13.33
N ALA A 161 -3.11 -6.04 13.57
CA ALA A 161 -4.00 -7.15 13.22
C ALA A 161 -4.00 -7.43 11.71
N ALA A 162 -4.09 -6.39 10.88
CA ALA A 162 -4.12 -6.56 9.44
C ALA A 162 -2.71 -6.60 8.83
N ALA A 163 -1.74 -5.86 9.38
CA ALA A 163 -0.36 -5.83 8.91
C ALA A 163 0.26 -7.23 8.85
N MET A 164 0.01 -8.07 9.87
CA MET A 164 0.49 -9.45 9.92
C MET A 164 0.05 -10.28 8.70
N VAL A 165 -1.11 -10.01 8.13
CA VAL A 165 -1.73 -10.84 7.06
C VAL A 165 -1.96 -10.12 5.73
N SER A 166 -1.63 -8.82 5.64
CA SER A 166 -1.89 -8.01 4.45
C SER A 166 -1.21 -8.59 3.20
N GLY A 167 -1.99 -8.79 2.14
CA GLY A 167 -1.52 -9.40 0.88
C GLY A 167 -1.28 -10.91 0.93
N LEU A 168 -1.50 -11.57 2.07
CA LEU A 168 -1.40 -13.03 2.20
C LEU A 168 -2.73 -13.71 1.83
N THR A 169 -2.65 -15.01 1.57
CA THR A 169 -3.80 -15.88 1.31
C THR A 169 -3.73 -17.07 2.26
N TRP A 170 -4.87 -17.49 2.80
CA TRP A 170 -4.95 -18.63 3.72
C TRP A 170 -6.33 -19.27 3.69
N CYS A 171 -6.36 -20.57 3.95
CA CYS A 171 -7.59 -21.33 4.15
C CYS A 171 -7.30 -22.66 4.85
N GLY A 172 -8.29 -23.20 5.56
CA GLY A 172 -8.25 -24.56 6.09
C GLY A 172 -8.60 -25.58 5.00
N LYS A 173 -8.29 -26.85 5.25
CA LYS A 173 -8.67 -27.96 4.36
C LYS A 173 -10.17 -28.25 4.45
N ASP A 174 -10.77 -28.70 3.35
CA ASP A 174 -12.23 -28.88 3.18
C ASP A 174 -12.85 -29.99 4.04
N ASN A 175 -12.06 -30.99 4.45
CA ASN A 175 -12.52 -32.24 5.07
C ASN A 175 -12.34 -32.30 6.60
N ASP A 176 -12.45 -31.16 7.29
CA ASP A 176 -12.16 -31.01 8.73
C ASP A 176 -10.75 -31.50 9.14
N SER A 177 -9.85 -31.72 8.18
CA SER A 177 -8.50 -32.15 8.50
C SER A 177 -7.67 -30.99 9.04
N GLU A 178 -6.65 -31.36 9.83
CA GLU A 178 -5.81 -30.37 10.47
C GLU A 178 -4.96 -29.59 9.45
N GLY A 179 -4.87 -28.28 9.70
CA GLY A 179 -3.92 -27.37 9.08
C GLY A 179 -4.45 -26.64 7.85
N PHE A 180 -3.52 -25.90 7.23
CA PHE A 180 -3.79 -25.09 6.05
C PHE A 180 -3.81 -25.94 4.77
N ASP A 181 -4.63 -25.52 3.81
CA ASP A 181 -4.54 -26.00 2.43
C ASP A 181 -3.57 -25.10 1.65
N TYR A 182 -2.40 -25.65 1.29
CA TYR A 182 -1.39 -24.93 0.51
C TYR A 182 -1.55 -25.14 -1.01
N VAL A 183 -2.44 -26.05 -1.42
CA VAL A 183 -2.68 -26.37 -2.84
C VAL A 183 -3.73 -25.42 -3.41
N SER A 184 -4.85 -25.23 -2.70
CA SER A 184 -5.97 -24.45 -3.20
C SER A 184 -6.82 -23.83 -2.10
N CYS A 185 -7.15 -22.55 -2.26
CA CYS A 185 -8.16 -21.84 -1.50
C CYS A 185 -9.27 -21.38 -2.50
N PRO A 186 -10.45 -22.04 -2.56
CA PRO A 186 -11.49 -21.81 -3.60
C PRO A 186 -12.62 -20.81 -3.25
N ASN A 187 -12.81 -19.72 -4.03
CA ASN A 187 -13.50 -18.48 -3.55
C ASN A 187 -14.96 -18.40 -3.93
N ASN A 188 -15.62 -19.53 -3.74
CA ASN A 188 -16.94 -19.82 -4.28
C ASN A 188 -17.91 -20.35 -3.21
N CYS A 189 -17.80 -19.85 -1.98
CA CYS A 189 -18.75 -20.21 -0.92
C CYS A 189 -20.11 -19.53 -1.19
N GLU A 190 -21.17 -20.32 -1.32
CA GLU A 190 -22.52 -19.82 -1.60
C GLU A 190 -23.23 -19.32 -0.32
N ASP A 191 -23.27 -20.15 0.72
CA ASP A 191 -24.08 -19.92 1.93
C ASP A 191 -23.29 -19.41 3.14
N ASN A 192 -21.96 -19.54 3.13
CA ASN A 192 -21.09 -19.22 4.25
C ASN A 192 -19.99 -18.24 3.84
N LEU A 193 -19.44 -17.52 4.82
CA LEU A 193 -18.26 -16.70 4.57
C LEU A 193 -17.06 -17.61 4.33
N TRP A 194 -16.21 -17.22 3.39
CA TRP A 194 -14.86 -17.76 3.30
C TRP A 194 -13.99 -17.21 4.47
N ALA A 195 -12.89 -17.89 4.81
CA ALA A 195 -11.85 -17.46 5.77
C ALA A 195 -11.35 -15.98 5.69
N ASP A 196 -10.90 -15.51 4.53
CA ASP A 196 -10.55 -14.11 4.24
C ASP A 196 -11.73 -13.13 4.42
N ASP A 197 -12.92 -13.42 3.88
CA ASP A 197 -14.12 -12.59 4.00
C ASP A 197 -14.56 -12.45 5.46
N ALA A 198 -14.49 -13.54 6.22
CA ALA A 198 -14.73 -13.52 7.66
C ALA A 198 -13.67 -12.67 8.39
N PHE A 199 -12.39 -12.84 8.05
CA PHE A 199 -11.32 -12.05 8.67
C PHE A 199 -11.48 -10.55 8.38
N TRP A 200 -11.53 -10.18 7.10
CA TRP A 200 -11.59 -8.79 6.66
C TRP A 200 -12.90 -8.12 7.07
N GLY A 201 -14.01 -8.86 7.14
CA GLY A 201 -15.28 -8.35 7.66
C GLY A 201 -15.18 -7.92 9.13
N VAL A 202 -14.51 -8.72 9.97
CA VAL A 202 -14.28 -8.38 11.38
C VAL A 202 -13.24 -7.27 11.51
N ALA A 203 -12.13 -7.36 10.77
CA ALA A 203 -11.08 -6.34 10.76
C ALA A 203 -11.64 -4.95 10.40
N SER A 204 -12.41 -4.89 9.31
CA SER A 204 -13.12 -3.70 8.80
C SER A 204 -14.05 -3.12 9.87
N LYS A 205 -14.90 -3.97 10.47
CA LYS A 205 -15.81 -3.58 11.54
C LYS A 205 -15.05 -2.99 12.73
N THR A 206 -14.02 -3.68 13.22
CA THR A 206 -13.25 -3.27 14.40
C THR A 206 -12.49 -1.97 14.15
N PHE A 207 -11.90 -1.79 12.96
CA PHE A 207 -11.23 -0.56 12.58
C PHE A 207 -12.20 0.63 12.51
N ALA A 208 -13.38 0.43 11.90
CA ALA A 208 -14.42 1.46 11.86
C ALA A 208 -14.94 1.88 13.25
N GLN A 209 -15.02 0.94 14.19
CA GLN A 209 -15.41 1.23 15.57
C GLN A 209 -14.36 2.04 16.35
N LYS A 210 -13.10 2.04 15.89
CA LYS A 210 -11.99 2.78 16.48
C LYS A 210 -11.71 4.11 15.77
N ALA A 211 -12.34 4.37 14.63
CA ALA A 211 -12.17 5.61 13.89
C ALA A 211 -12.97 6.75 14.55
N ALA A 212 -12.34 7.90 14.72
CA ALA A 212 -12.94 9.07 15.36
C ALA A 212 -12.46 10.38 14.72
N GLY A 213 -13.24 11.46 14.92
CA GLY A 213 -12.93 12.76 14.33
C GLY A 213 -13.11 12.77 12.81
N GLU A 214 -12.18 13.37 12.09
CA GLU A 214 -12.19 13.41 10.63
C GLU A 214 -11.61 12.12 10.03
N ILE A 215 -12.38 11.48 9.15
CA ILE A 215 -11.98 10.25 8.48
C ILE A 215 -11.93 10.45 6.97
N TYR A 216 -11.20 9.58 6.28
CA TYR A 216 -10.92 9.69 4.85
C TYR A 216 -11.35 8.43 4.13
N LEU A 217 -11.86 8.56 2.91
CA LEU A 217 -12.22 7.44 2.05
C LEU A 217 -11.67 7.67 0.65
N VAL A 218 -10.75 6.82 0.21
CA VAL A 218 -10.16 6.91 -1.13
C VAL A 218 -10.92 5.97 -2.08
N LEU A 219 -11.58 6.52 -3.10
CA LEU A 219 -12.39 5.76 -4.06
C LEU A 219 -11.83 5.83 -5.48
N ASN A 220 -12.22 4.87 -6.32
CA ASN A 220 -11.84 4.81 -7.73
C ASN A 220 -13.02 5.22 -8.63
N GLY A 221 -12.94 6.41 -9.23
CA GLY A 221 -13.91 6.94 -10.20
C GLY A 221 -13.67 6.47 -11.64
N SER A 222 -12.69 5.60 -11.89
CA SER A 222 -12.33 5.05 -13.21
C SER A 222 -12.38 3.53 -13.26
N GLN A 223 -13.25 2.91 -12.45
CA GLN A 223 -13.25 1.47 -12.31
C GLN A 223 -13.60 0.75 -13.62
N SER A 224 -12.81 -0.28 -13.95
CA SER A 224 -13.04 -1.11 -15.14
C SER A 224 -14.45 -1.72 -15.12
N ASN A 225 -15.01 -1.99 -16.30
CA ASN A 225 -16.36 -2.54 -16.48
C ASN A 225 -17.51 -1.63 -16.00
N GLY A 226 -17.23 -0.35 -15.71
CA GLY A 226 -18.26 0.62 -15.32
C GLY A 226 -18.85 0.36 -13.93
N HIS A 227 -18.11 -0.32 -13.05
CA HIS A 227 -18.52 -0.43 -11.65
C HIS A 227 -18.56 0.95 -10.99
N ALA A 228 -19.56 1.17 -10.15
CA ALA A 228 -19.70 2.38 -9.36
C ALA A 228 -18.55 2.56 -8.35
N SER A 229 -18.21 3.81 -8.03
CA SER A 229 -17.14 4.13 -7.07
C SER A 229 -17.51 3.68 -5.66
N PHE A 230 -18.78 3.86 -5.27
CA PHE A 230 -19.34 3.33 -4.03
C PHE A 230 -20.25 2.14 -4.33
N ARG A 231 -19.95 0.98 -3.73
CA ARG A 231 -20.68 -0.28 -3.95
C ARG A 231 -21.27 -0.80 -2.65
N ASN A 232 -22.58 -1.08 -2.66
CA ASN A 232 -23.30 -1.59 -1.49
C ASN A 232 -22.76 -2.94 -0.99
N ASN A 233 -22.11 -3.72 -1.85
CA ASN A 233 -21.50 -5.00 -1.49
C ASN A 233 -20.00 -4.91 -1.12
N SER A 234 -19.42 -3.71 -1.07
CA SER A 234 -18.04 -3.50 -0.61
C SER A 234 -17.90 -3.69 0.91
N TYR A 235 -16.67 -3.96 1.38
CA TYR A 235 -16.38 -3.99 2.82
C TYR A 235 -16.74 -2.67 3.50
N PHE A 236 -16.42 -1.54 2.87
CA PHE A 236 -16.78 -0.23 3.39
C PHE A 236 -18.28 -0.07 3.62
N ALA A 237 -19.10 -0.46 2.65
CA ALA A 237 -20.55 -0.37 2.79
C ALA A 237 -21.12 -1.38 3.80
N LYS A 238 -20.61 -2.62 3.82
CA LYS A 238 -21.16 -3.72 4.64
C LYS A 238 -20.72 -3.68 6.11
N TYR A 239 -19.46 -3.35 6.36
CA TYR A 239 -18.83 -3.54 7.67
C TYR A 239 -18.28 -2.25 8.26
N GLU A 240 -17.82 -1.29 7.46
CA GLU A 240 -17.14 -0.10 8.00
C GLU A 240 -18.15 1.03 8.27
N LEU A 241 -18.81 1.53 7.22
CA LEU A 241 -19.77 2.64 7.28
C LEU A 241 -20.85 2.43 8.36
N PRO A 242 -21.50 1.26 8.48
CA PRO A 242 -22.51 1.06 9.51
C PRO A 242 -21.95 1.07 10.95
N ASN A 243 -20.66 0.75 11.13
CA ASN A 243 -20.02 0.59 12.44
C ASN A 243 -19.19 1.82 12.88
N LEU A 244 -19.18 2.90 12.11
CA LEU A 244 -18.61 4.18 12.54
C LEU A 244 -19.30 4.68 13.82
N GLN A 245 -18.51 5.19 14.78
CA GLN A 245 -19.04 5.79 16.00
C GLN A 245 -19.73 7.12 15.67
N ARG A 246 -21.02 7.24 15.98
CA ARG A 246 -21.82 8.43 15.62
C ARG A 246 -22.06 9.37 16.79
N THR A 247 -21.87 8.89 18.00
CA THR A 247 -22.17 9.61 19.25
C THR A 247 -21.02 9.46 20.25
N GLY A 248 -21.05 10.26 21.30
CA GLY A 248 -20.01 10.25 22.33
C GLY A 248 -18.75 11.03 21.95
N GLN A 249 -17.73 10.92 22.81
CA GLN A 249 -16.48 11.67 22.70
C GLN A 249 -15.64 11.27 21.49
N TYR A 250 -15.66 9.98 21.12
CA TYR A 250 -14.91 9.41 20.00
C TYR A 250 -15.80 9.17 18.79
N ARG A 251 -16.70 10.11 18.49
CA ARG A 251 -17.53 10.04 17.28
C ARG A 251 -16.75 10.50 16.06
N VAL A 252 -17.13 9.98 14.91
CA VAL A 252 -16.77 10.52 13.60
C VAL A 252 -17.54 11.83 13.39
N THR A 253 -16.82 12.87 13.00
CA THR A 253 -17.37 14.21 12.75
C THR A 253 -17.54 14.48 11.27
N LYS A 254 -16.61 13.99 10.45
CA LYS A 254 -16.54 14.27 9.01
C LYS A 254 -15.98 13.10 8.23
N LEU A 255 -16.56 12.83 7.06
CA LEU A 255 -16.04 11.94 6.04
C LEU A 255 -15.54 12.78 4.85
N ASN A 256 -14.24 12.69 4.57
CA ASN A 256 -13.58 13.27 3.41
C ASN A 256 -13.41 12.20 2.31
N VAL A 257 -14.23 12.26 1.26
CA VAL A 257 -14.09 11.38 0.09
C VAL A 257 -13.05 11.96 -0.87
N LEU A 258 -12.05 11.17 -1.19
CA LEU A 258 -10.99 11.47 -2.15
C LEU A 258 -11.21 10.56 -3.37
N LEU A 259 -11.85 11.09 -4.42
CA LEU A 259 -12.19 10.32 -5.60
C LEU A 259 -11.08 10.43 -6.64
N LEU A 260 -10.51 9.30 -7.02
CA LEU A 260 -9.40 9.24 -7.97
C LEU A 260 -9.86 8.77 -9.34
N HIS A 261 -9.46 9.50 -10.37
CA HIS A 261 -9.53 9.06 -11.75
C HIS A 261 -8.16 8.60 -12.22
N SER A 262 -8.09 7.37 -12.68
CA SER A 262 -6.84 6.82 -13.19
C SER A 262 -6.43 7.58 -14.47
N PRO A 263 -5.16 8.03 -14.58
CA PRO A 263 -4.67 8.70 -15.78
C PRO A 263 -4.90 7.89 -17.06
N ASP A 264 -5.20 8.58 -18.16
CA ASP A 264 -5.59 7.99 -19.45
C ASP A 264 -6.74 6.94 -19.41
N ARG A 265 -7.49 6.84 -18.31
CA ARG A 265 -8.66 5.96 -18.19
C ARG A 265 -9.96 6.74 -18.35
N LYS A 266 -11.00 5.99 -18.70
CA LYS A 266 -12.35 6.54 -18.79
C LYS A 266 -12.85 6.87 -17.38
N VAL A 267 -13.21 8.13 -17.17
CA VAL A 267 -13.98 8.58 -16.01
C VAL A 267 -15.37 7.94 -16.05
N VAL A 268 -15.71 7.23 -14.98
CA VAL A 268 -17.01 6.56 -14.79
C VAL A 268 -17.96 7.43 -13.99
N GLU A 269 -17.46 8.12 -12.97
CA GLU A 269 -18.28 8.86 -12.01
C GLU A 269 -17.43 9.94 -11.34
N LYS A 270 -18.02 11.11 -11.09
CA LYS A 270 -17.41 12.22 -10.35
C LYS A 270 -18.12 12.50 -9.02
N CYS A 271 -17.49 13.28 -8.15
CA CYS A 271 -18.12 13.78 -6.94
C CYS A 271 -19.49 14.42 -7.22
N GLY A 272 -20.51 14.00 -6.46
CA GLY A 272 -21.89 14.48 -6.62
C GLY A 272 -22.71 13.75 -7.70
N GLU A 273 -22.23 12.62 -8.23
CA GLU A 273 -22.96 11.79 -9.18
C GLU A 273 -23.35 10.42 -8.58
N ASN A 274 -24.39 9.81 -9.15
CA ASN A 274 -24.77 8.40 -8.99
C ASN A 274 -24.61 7.79 -7.56
N SER A 275 -23.65 6.89 -7.39
CA SER A 275 -23.37 6.19 -6.14
C SER A 275 -22.79 7.10 -5.06
N LEU A 276 -22.11 8.18 -5.42
CA LEU A 276 -21.59 9.16 -4.48
C LEU A 276 -22.70 10.04 -3.88
N ILE A 277 -23.79 10.31 -4.61
CA ILE A 277 -25.01 10.91 -4.03
C ILE A 277 -25.62 9.97 -2.97
N THR A 278 -25.62 8.67 -3.26
CA THR A 278 -26.15 7.65 -2.33
C THR A 278 -25.29 7.60 -1.06
N LEU A 279 -23.96 7.57 -1.20
CA LEU A 279 -23.02 7.63 -0.09
C LEU A 279 -23.22 8.89 0.75
N GLU A 280 -23.26 10.07 0.10
CA GLU A 280 -23.49 11.35 0.79
C GLU A 280 -24.78 11.33 1.60
N THR A 281 -25.86 10.81 1.02
CA THR A 281 -27.16 10.70 1.69
C THR A 281 -27.08 9.83 2.95
N ILE A 282 -26.41 8.67 2.88
CA ILE A 282 -26.23 7.78 4.03
C ILE A 282 -25.42 8.46 5.13
N VAL A 283 -24.31 9.10 4.77
CA VAL A 283 -23.39 9.76 5.70
C VAL A 283 -24.05 10.95 6.41
N ARG A 284 -24.79 11.78 5.67
CA ARG A 284 -25.57 12.88 6.25
C ARG A 284 -26.67 12.38 7.18
N ASN A 285 -27.32 11.27 6.86
CA ASN A 285 -28.30 10.62 7.75
C ASN A 285 -27.64 10.11 9.05
N TYR A 286 -26.35 9.80 9.03
CA TYR A 286 -25.56 9.47 10.22
C TYR A 286 -25.10 10.72 11.00
N GLN A 287 -25.51 11.91 10.58
CA GLN A 287 -25.12 13.20 11.17
C GLN A 287 -23.61 13.44 11.12
N ILE A 288 -22.95 12.89 10.09
CA ILE A 288 -21.54 13.09 9.79
C ILE A 288 -21.45 14.10 8.64
N GLU A 289 -20.54 15.07 8.74
CA GLU A 289 -20.26 16.00 7.64
C GLU A 289 -19.67 15.23 6.44
N TYR A 290 -20.09 15.57 5.22
CA TYR A 290 -19.61 14.92 4.01
C TYR A 290 -18.93 15.92 3.10
N THR A 291 -17.74 15.58 2.62
CA THR A 291 -17.08 16.28 1.51
C THR A 291 -16.58 15.28 0.48
N CYS A 292 -16.48 15.71 -0.76
CA CYS A 292 -15.93 14.92 -1.85
C CYS A 292 -15.05 15.81 -2.72
N LYS A 293 -13.83 15.34 -3.01
CA LYS A 293 -12.86 16.03 -3.86
C LYS A 293 -12.43 15.08 -4.98
N ASP A 294 -12.70 15.48 -6.22
CA ASP A 294 -12.15 14.83 -7.41
C ASP A 294 -10.65 15.14 -7.49
N ASP A 295 -9.85 14.12 -7.76
CA ASP A 295 -8.43 14.20 -8.11
C ASP A 295 -7.59 15.14 -7.22
N PRO A 296 -7.51 14.88 -5.89
CA PRO A 296 -6.60 15.64 -5.03
C PRO A 296 -5.17 15.60 -5.57
N GLU A 297 -4.53 16.77 -5.67
CA GLU A 297 -3.24 16.95 -6.32
C GLU A 297 -2.17 15.99 -5.79
N GLU A 298 -2.14 15.79 -4.46
CA GLU A 298 -1.19 14.92 -3.78
C GLU A 298 -1.33 13.46 -4.22
N LEU A 299 -2.57 13.01 -4.43
CA LEU A 299 -2.87 11.65 -4.86
C LEU A 299 -2.66 11.47 -6.37
N ILE A 300 -2.93 12.50 -7.18
CA ILE A 300 -2.58 12.49 -8.60
C ILE A 300 -1.07 12.36 -8.77
N LEU A 301 -0.27 13.11 -8.00
CA LEU A 301 1.19 12.99 -8.03
C LEU A 301 1.67 11.59 -7.69
N ILE A 302 1.04 10.92 -6.71
CA ILE A 302 1.33 9.51 -6.39
C ILE A 302 0.99 8.60 -7.58
N MET A 303 -0.19 8.75 -8.21
CA MET A 303 -0.56 7.94 -9.38
C MET A 303 0.40 8.15 -10.56
N CYS A 304 0.83 9.39 -10.77
CA CYS A 304 1.77 9.75 -11.83
C CYS A 304 3.19 9.20 -11.65
N SER A 305 3.55 8.70 -10.47
CA SER A 305 4.84 8.02 -10.26
C SER A 305 4.98 6.76 -11.13
N ASN A 306 3.88 6.07 -11.40
CA ASN A 306 3.84 4.85 -12.20
C ASN A 306 3.28 5.09 -13.62
N GLU A 307 2.49 6.15 -13.82
CA GLU A 307 1.86 6.49 -15.10
C GLU A 307 2.38 7.81 -15.69
N TRP A 308 3.69 8.01 -15.65
CA TRP A 308 4.34 9.30 -15.96
C TRP A 308 4.13 9.81 -17.41
N GLU A 309 3.80 8.93 -18.36
CA GLU A 309 3.51 9.29 -19.75
C GLU A 309 2.07 9.79 -19.95
N ALA A 310 1.18 9.53 -19.00
CA ALA A 310 -0.24 9.85 -19.16
C ALA A 310 -0.48 11.36 -19.25
N ARG A 311 -1.51 11.75 -20.01
CA ARG A 311 -1.77 13.17 -20.32
C ARG A 311 -1.95 14.01 -19.07
N GLU A 312 -2.68 13.48 -18.08
CA GLU A 312 -2.94 14.14 -16.79
C GLU A 312 -1.64 14.33 -16.00
N CYS A 313 -0.66 13.44 -16.17
CA CYS A 313 0.64 13.46 -15.50
C CYS A 313 1.68 14.36 -16.19
N GLN A 314 1.49 14.66 -17.47
CA GLN A 314 2.34 15.59 -18.20
C GLN A 314 2.17 17.04 -17.72
N LEU A 315 1.01 17.41 -17.17
CA LEU A 315 0.77 18.74 -16.60
C LEU A 315 1.54 18.94 -15.29
N ALA A 316 1.61 17.92 -14.43
CA ALA A 316 2.46 17.94 -13.23
C ALA A 316 3.94 18.21 -13.59
N ARG A 317 4.41 17.68 -14.73
CA ARG A 317 5.75 17.95 -15.26
C ARG A 317 5.98 19.42 -15.59
N GLN A 318 4.99 20.11 -16.15
CA GLN A 318 5.11 21.53 -16.52
C GLN A 318 5.11 22.45 -15.29
N VAL A 319 4.31 22.12 -14.27
CA VAL A 319 4.26 22.87 -13.00
C VAL A 319 5.56 22.70 -12.23
N LEU A 320 5.99 21.45 -12.00
CA LEU A 320 7.24 21.15 -11.29
C LEU A 320 8.46 21.70 -12.04
N ARG A 321 8.51 21.59 -13.37
CA ARG A 321 9.62 22.15 -14.16
C ARG A 321 9.70 23.67 -14.02
N LYS A 322 8.58 24.40 -14.04
CA LYS A 322 8.58 25.87 -13.86
C LYS A 322 9.07 26.29 -12.48
N GLU A 323 8.69 25.58 -11.41
CA GLU A 323 9.16 25.88 -10.05
C GLU A 323 10.64 25.54 -9.85
N TRP A 324 11.10 24.41 -10.40
CA TRP A 324 12.50 24.02 -10.37
C TRP A 324 13.35 24.97 -11.21
N ASP A 325 12.90 25.37 -12.40
CA ASP A 325 13.60 26.35 -13.24
C ASP A 325 13.65 27.72 -12.54
N GLN A 326 12.60 28.14 -11.84
CA GLN A 326 12.62 29.36 -11.04
C GLN A 326 13.55 29.28 -9.82
N LYS A 327 13.67 28.13 -9.16
CA LYS A 327 14.57 27.92 -8.02
C LYS A 327 16.04 27.76 -8.44
N LEU A 328 16.30 27.07 -9.55
CA LEU A 328 17.66 26.84 -10.07
C LEU A 328 18.21 28.04 -10.85
N PHE A 329 17.37 28.73 -11.61
CA PHE A 329 17.78 29.84 -12.49
C PHE A 329 17.21 31.20 -12.06
N GLY A 330 16.94 31.34 -10.75
CA GLY A 330 16.42 32.53 -10.06
C GLY A 330 16.32 33.78 -10.92
N LYS A 331 15.08 34.19 -11.23
CA LYS A 331 14.68 35.44 -11.92
C LYS A 331 15.84 36.07 -12.70
N SER A 332 16.23 35.45 -13.81
CA SER A 332 17.33 35.90 -14.67
C SER A 332 17.20 37.40 -14.94
N ASN A 333 17.97 38.20 -14.20
CA ASN A 333 18.16 39.59 -14.51
C ASN A 333 18.96 39.65 -15.81
N SER A 334 18.31 40.20 -16.82
CA SER A 334 18.75 40.63 -18.16
C SER A 334 20.21 41.13 -18.27
N ASN A 335 21.23 40.31 -18.03
CA ASN A 335 22.64 40.68 -18.27
C ASN A 335 23.55 39.53 -18.74
N TYR A 336 23.06 38.29 -18.86
CA TYR A 336 23.88 37.16 -19.30
C TYR A 336 24.28 37.18 -20.79
N HIS A 337 23.66 38.04 -21.59
CA HIS A 337 24.07 38.19 -23.00
C HIS A 337 25.44 38.86 -23.16
N SER A 338 25.95 39.64 -22.19
CA SER A 338 27.26 40.29 -22.33
C SER A 338 28.44 39.35 -22.04
N VAL A 339 28.28 38.41 -21.10
CA VAL A 339 29.37 37.53 -20.65
C VAL A 339 29.64 36.41 -21.65
N SER A 340 28.59 35.82 -22.23
CA SER A 340 28.75 34.81 -23.30
C SER A 340 29.32 35.40 -24.60
N PHE A 341 28.97 36.66 -24.93
CA PHE A 341 29.56 37.34 -26.09
C PHE A 341 31.04 37.65 -25.86
N LEU A 342 31.43 38.08 -24.66
CA LEU A 342 32.83 38.34 -24.33
C LEU A 342 33.67 37.04 -24.38
N PHE A 343 33.13 35.92 -23.92
CA PHE A 343 33.84 34.64 -23.96
C PHE A 343 34.03 34.11 -25.38
N LEU A 344 33.00 34.20 -26.23
CA LEU A 344 33.09 33.88 -27.66
C LEU A 344 34.02 34.83 -28.42
N PHE A 345 34.01 36.12 -28.07
CA PHE A 345 34.92 37.11 -28.66
C PHE A 345 36.39 36.85 -28.27
N PHE A 346 36.66 36.47 -27.01
CA PHE A 346 37.99 36.06 -26.57
C PHE A 346 38.49 34.78 -27.23
N LEU A 347 37.60 33.80 -27.46
CA LEU A 347 37.94 32.57 -28.20
C LEU A 347 38.23 32.87 -29.67
N LEU A 348 37.46 33.77 -30.30
CA LEU A 348 37.71 34.21 -31.67
C LEU A 348 39.01 35.01 -31.80
N LEU A 349 39.30 35.92 -30.86
CA LEU A 349 40.57 36.65 -30.83
C LEU A 349 41.77 35.70 -30.69
N ASN A 350 41.69 34.70 -29.81
CA ASN A 350 42.76 33.70 -29.65
C ASN A 350 42.92 32.81 -30.89
N TYR A 351 41.83 32.51 -31.60
CA TYR A 351 41.89 31.77 -32.86
C TYR A 351 42.60 32.56 -33.97
N PHE A 352 42.34 33.87 -34.08
CA PHE A 352 42.98 34.73 -35.07
C PHE A 352 44.44 35.06 -34.74
N THR A 353 44.82 35.19 -33.46
CA THR A 353 46.23 35.38 -33.07
C THR A 353 47.07 34.12 -33.29
N GLN A 354 46.51 32.92 -33.11
CA GLN A 354 47.20 31.67 -33.48
C GLN A 354 47.41 31.56 -34.99
N LYS A 355 46.41 31.95 -35.81
CA LYS A 355 46.50 31.81 -37.26
C LYS A 355 47.52 32.74 -37.92
N ASN A 356 47.74 33.95 -37.39
CA ASN A 356 48.77 34.88 -37.89
C ASN A 356 50.20 34.51 -37.49
N SER A 357 50.37 33.59 -36.53
CA SER A 357 51.69 33.12 -36.10
C SER A 357 52.25 32.00 -37.00
N SER A 358 51.42 31.43 -37.87
CA SER A 358 51.76 30.29 -38.75
C SER A 358 52.14 30.68 -40.18
N ASP A 359 52.11 31.96 -40.55
CA ASP A 359 52.54 32.46 -41.86
C ASP A 359 53.89 33.23 -41.82
N LEU A 360 54.65 33.07 -40.75
CA LEU A 360 55.98 33.68 -40.56
C LEU A 360 56.95 32.66 -39.94
N PHE A 361 57.08 31.49 -40.56
CA PHE A 361 58.25 30.60 -40.46
C PHE A 361 58.40 29.74 -41.71
#